data_AF-A0A7R7AXV6-F1
#
_entry.id   AF-A0A7R7AXV6-F1
#
_cell.length_a   1.000
_cell.length_b   1.000
_cell.length_c   1.000
_cell.angle_alpha   90.00
_cell.angle_beta   90.00
_cell.angle_gamma   90.00
#
_symmetry.space_group_name_H-M   'P 1'
#
loop_
_entity.id
_entity.type
_entity.pdbx_description
1 polymer ?
#
loop_
_entity_poly.entity_id
_entity_poly.type
_entity_poly.pdbx_seq_one_letter_code
_entity_poly.pdbx_strand_id
1 'polypeptide(L)'
;MDDETFHSWGLWTGSVWNEESQGTNGIGTCLVERRALTIHRDQHFHTRNTGLSCTTAPIYDHQGELVAALDVSSCRADLTEAFANLISVAVVDAARRIEAENFKMAFPKARILLAPVTDKGSGALIAVGADDLVVGATRSARLALGITQQCLDKPMPATDLLGWGETGPEILAEAERGMLQRALARAGGNVSAAAQALGISRATLHRKLNRLDVHRPH
;
A
#
# COMPACT_ATOMS: atom_id res chain seq x y z
N MET A 1 19.66 -4.22 30.59
CA MET A 1 18.41 -3.66 31.12
C MET A 1 17.51 -4.87 31.39
N ASP A 2 16.96 -4.97 32.59
CA ASP A 2 16.20 -6.14 33.06
C ASP A 2 14.68 -6.01 32.78
N ASP A 3 13.96 -7.13 32.86
CA ASP A 3 12.50 -7.19 32.63
C ASP A 3 11.71 -6.35 33.64
N GLU A 4 12.22 -6.20 34.87
CA GLU A 4 11.62 -5.35 35.91
C GLU A 4 11.62 -3.87 35.51
N THR A 5 12.70 -3.39 34.88
CA THR A 5 12.79 -2.02 34.37
C THR A 5 11.73 -1.78 33.29
N PHE A 6 11.59 -2.69 32.31
CA PHE A 6 10.58 -2.56 31.25
C PHE A 6 9.14 -2.56 31.78
N HIS A 7 8.85 -3.43 32.74
CA HIS A 7 7.56 -3.44 33.44
C HIS A 7 7.28 -2.12 34.16
N SER A 8 8.26 -1.60 34.92
CA SER A 8 8.12 -0.36 35.68
C SER A 8 7.90 0.87 34.78
N TRP A 9 8.41 0.81 33.54
CA TRP A 9 8.29 1.87 32.53
C TRP A 9 7.07 1.74 31.63
N GLY A 10 6.21 0.74 31.86
CA GLY A 10 5.02 0.49 31.06
C GLY A 10 5.31 -0.07 29.66
N LEU A 11 6.54 -0.50 29.38
CA LEU A 11 6.93 -1.14 28.11
C LEU A 11 6.61 -2.63 28.15
N TRP A 12 5.34 -2.95 28.40
CA TRP A 12 4.82 -4.31 28.50
C TRP A 12 3.46 -4.41 27.82
N THR A 13 3.09 -5.62 27.41
CA THR A 13 1.79 -5.87 26.80
C THR A 13 0.66 -5.52 27.77
N GLY A 14 -0.32 -4.75 27.31
CA GLY A 14 -1.49 -4.32 28.09
C GLY A 14 -1.37 -2.93 28.73
N SER A 15 -0.21 -2.28 28.65
CA SER A 15 -0.04 -0.91 29.14
C SER A 15 -0.81 0.13 28.32
N VAL A 16 -1.37 1.14 28.98
CA VAL A 16 -2.10 2.25 28.36
C VAL A 16 -1.15 3.43 28.13
N TRP A 17 -0.99 3.84 26.87
CA TRP A 17 -0.07 4.90 26.42
C TRP A 17 -0.76 6.12 25.80
N ASN A 18 -2.07 6.28 26.00
CA ASN A 18 -2.75 7.49 25.56
C ASN A 18 -2.25 8.72 26.33
N GLU A 19 -2.33 9.91 25.72
CA GLU A 19 -1.82 11.13 26.34
C GLU A 19 -2.54 11.49 27.64
N GLU A 20 -3.82 11.15 27.77
CA GLU A 20 -4.61 11.39 28.99
C GLU A 20 -4.08 10.61 30.20
N SER A 21 -3.56 9.40 30.00
CA SER A 21 -3.06 8.55 31.09
C SER A 21 -1.56 8.73 31.37
N GLN A 22 -0.75 9.07 30.36
CA GLN A 22 0.71 9.10 30.48
C GLN A 22 1.34 10.49 30.28
N GLY A 23 0.58 11.50 29.86
CA GLY A 23 1.15 12.75 29.35
C GLY A 23 1.78 12.60 27.97
N THR A 24 2.48 13.63 27.49
CA THR A 24 3.08 13.68 26.14
C THR A 24 4.12 12.58 25.97
N ASN A 25 3.85 11.64 25.07
CA ASN A 25 4.71 10.49 24.80
C ASN A 25 4.68 10.12 23.31
N GLY A 26 5.69 9.39 22.82
CA GLY A 26 5.87 9.13 21.38
C GLY A 26 4.65 8.45 20.74
N ILE A 27 4.06 7.49 21.45
CA ILE A 27 2.93 6.69 20.97
C ILE A 27 1.66 7.56 20.92
N GLY A 28 1.29 8.18 22.04
CA GLY A 28 0.11 9.04 22.15
C GLY A 28 0.16 10.21 21.17
N THR A 29 1.29 10.92 21.12
CA THR A 29 1.46 12.07 20.23
C THR A 29 1.44 11.64 18.76
N CYS A 30 2.02 10.50 18.40
CA CYS A 30 1.96 9.96 17.04
C CYS A 30 0.51 9.68 16.60
N LEU A 31 -0.30 9.11 17.50
CA LEU A 31 -1.71 8.81 17.24
C LEU A 31 -2.56 10.08 17.09
N VAL A 32 -2.29 11.13 17.89
CA VAL A 32 -2.98 12.42 17.81
C VAL A 32 -2.59 13.19 16.56
N GLU A 33 -1.28 13.33 16.31
CA GLU A 33 -0.72 14.11 15.21
C GLU A 33 -0.84 13.39 13.85
N ARG A 34 -1.10 12.08 13.86
CA ARG A 34 -1.22 11.23 12.66
C ARG A 34 0.01 11.29 11.75
N ARG A 35 1.20 11.40 12.35
CA ARG A 35 2.48 11.48 11.63
C ARG A 35 3.58 10.76 12.40
N ALA A 36 4.57 10.28 11.66
CA ALA A 36 5.78 9.76 12.27
C ALA A 36 6.52 10.89 13.01
N LEU A 37 7.06 10.57 14.17
CA LEU A 37 7.79 11.52 15.01
C LEU A 37 8.83 10.80 15.86
N THR A 38 9.81 11.58 16.31
CA THR A 38 10.78 11.17 17.32
C THR A 38 10.65 12.13 18.49
N ILE A 39 10.45 11.59 19.70
CA ILE A 39 10.56 12.36 20.94
C ILE A 39 11.90 12.00 21.56
N HIS A 40 12.76 13.00 21.74
CA HIS A 40 14.08 12.82 22.33
C HIS A 40 14.05 13.24 23.81
N ARG A 41 14.26 12.29 24.73
CA ARG A 41 14.61 12.52 26.14
C ARG A 41 13.79 13.60 26.85
N ASP A 42 14.36 14.78 27.00
CA ASP A 42 13.80 15.95 27.69
C ASP A 42 12.57 16.54 27.01
N GLN A 43 12.28 16.13 25.77
CA GLN A 43 11.02 16.42 25.08
C GLN A 43 9.83 15.61 25.60
N HIS A 44 10.06 14.59 26.44
CA HIS A 44 9.00 13.88 27.15
C HIS A 44 8.49 14.69 28.36
N PHE A 45 7.54 15.61 28.15
CA PHE A 45 6.94 16.41 29.22
C PHE A 45 6.00 15.54 30.10
N HIS A 46 6.17 15.58 31.43
CA HIS A 46 5.36 14.85 32.43
C HIS A 46 5.34 13.30 32.35
N THR A 47 6.42 12.64 31.95
CA THR A 47 6.53 11.15 32.01
C THR A 47 7.69 10.68 32.89
N ARG A 48 7.63 9.44 33.39
CA ARG A 48 8.75 8.78 34.11
C ARG A 48 9.89 8.32 33.17
N ASN A 49 9.81 8.68 31.89
CA ASN A 49 10.55 8.07 30.79
C ASN A 49 11.52 9.05 30.10
N THR A 50 11.90 10.14 30.77
CA THR A 50 12.77 11.22 30.24
C THR A 50 14.18 10.77 29.80
N GLY A 51 14.59 9.55 30.14
CA GLY A 51 15.82 8.92 29.63
C GLY A 51 15.66 8.19 28.29
N LEU A 52 14.44 8.08 27.75
CA LEU A 52 14.16 7.37 26.50
C LEU A 52 14.18 8.32 25.31
N SER A 53 14.56 7.78 24.15
CA SER A 53 14.21 8.36 22.85
C SER A 53 13.28 7.38 22.15
N CYS A 54 12.09 7.84 21.79
CA CYS A 54 11.07 7.05 21.13
C CYS A 54 10.91 7.55 19.70
N THR A 55 10.95 6.63 18.75
CA THR A 55 10.60 6.88 17.36
C THR A 55 9.36 6.08 17.04
N THR A 56 8.31 6.78 16.65
CA THR A 56 7.00 6.17 16.41
C THR A 56 6.51 6.52 15.01
N ALA A 57 5.93 5.54 14.30
CA ALA A 57 5.23 5.75 13.03
C ALA A 57 3.78 5.25 13.11
N PRO A 58 2.81 5.97 12.53
CA PRO A 58 1.44 5.51 12.46
C PRO A 58 1.31 4.36 11.45
N ILE A 59 0.32 3.49 11.67
CA ILE A 59 -0.06 2.41 10.75
C ILE A 59 -1.53 2.62 10.36
N TYR A 60 -1.77 2.65 9.06
CA TYR A 60 -3.10 2.78 8.48
C TYR A 60 -3.62 1.47 7.91
N ASP A 61 -4.93 1.24 7.98
CA ASP A 61 -5.56 0.08 7.38
C ASP A 61 -5.75 0.24 5.86
N HIS A 62 -6.38 -0.76 5.25
CA HIS A 62 -6.67 -0.77 3.82
C HIS A 62 -7.71 0.28 3.38
N GLN A 63 -8.42 0.89 4.33
CA GLN A 63 -9.35 2.01 4.09
C GLN A 63 -8.66 3.37 4.25
N GLY A 64 -7.42 3.38 4.74
CA GLY A 64 -6.64 4.58 4.99
C GLY A 64 -6.89 5.21 6.35
N GLU A 65 -7.55 4.49 7.26
CA GLU A 65 -7.85 4.90 8.62
C GLU A 65 -6.73 4.49 9.57
N LEU A 66 -6.47 5.31 10.59
CA LEU A 66 -5.42 5.06 11.57
C LEU A 66 -5.86 3.92 12.51
N VAL A 67 -5.09 2.83 12.54
CA VAL A 67 -5.45 1.65 13.33
C VAL A 67 -4.41 1.23 14.36
N ALA A 68 -3.16 1.67 14.19
CA ALA A 68 -2.08 1.35 15.13
C ALA A 68 -0.93 2.36 15.02
N ALA A 69 0.09 2.17 15.87
CA ALA A 69 1.38 2.83 15.78
C ALA A 69 2.49 1.79 16.03
N LEU A 70 3.60 1.92 15.32
CA LEU A 70 4.83 1.16 15.55
C LEU A 70 5.82 2.06 16.29
N ASP A 71 6.24 1.65 17.49
CA ASP A 71 7.20 2.38 18.31
C ASP A 71 8.51 1.60 18.45
N VAL A 72 9.62 2.34 18.40
CA VAL A 72 10.93 1.86 18.84
C VAL A 72 11.44 2.81 19.92
N SER A 73 11.60 2.28 21.12
CA SER A 73 12.12 2.98 22.28
C SER A 73 13.58 2.59 22.53
N SER A 74 14.45 3.59 22.75
CA SER A 74 15.87 3.40 23.06
C SER A 74 16.28 4.15 24.31
N CYS A 75 16.97 3.44 25.22
CA CYS A 75 17.45 3.96 26.50
C CYS A 75 18.94 4.36 26.45
N ARG A 76 19.51 4.44 25.26
CA ARG A 76 20.94 4.64 25.07
C ARG A 76 21.34 6.10 25.28
N ALA A 77 22.28 6.31 26.21
CA ALA A 77 22.85 7.62 26.51
C ALA A 77 23.71 8.18 25.36
N ASP A 78 24.19 7.32 24.44
CA ASP A 78 25.04 7.65 23.30
C ASP A 78 24.28 7.74 21.96
N LEU A 79 22.94 7.80 21.98
CA LEU A 79 22.15 7.90 20.75
C LEU A 79 22.40 9.25 20.06
N THR A 80 23.17 9.22 18.96
CA THR A 80 23.40 10.41 18.13
C THR A 80 22.20 10.69 17.23
N GLU A 81 22.10 11.93 16.74
CA GLU A 81 21.06 12.34 15.78
C GLU A 81 21.08 11.48 14.50
N ALA A 82 22.27 11.09 14.03
CA ALA A 82 22.41 10.21 12.88
C ALA A 82 21.77 8.83 13.11
N PHE A 83 21.94 8.24 14.30
CA PHE A 83 21.26 6.99 14.65
C PHE A 83 19.75 7.17 14.79
N ALA A 84 19.30 8.27 15.40
CA ALA A 84 17.88 8.57 15.52
C ALA A 84 17.20 8.70 14.13
N ASN A 85 17.88 9.33 13.17
CA ASN A 85 17.40 9.43 11.79
C ASN A 85 17.33 8.05 11.10
N LEU A 86 18.34 7.20 11.29
CA LEU A 86 18.31 5.83 10.75
C LEU A 86 17.18 5.00 11.35
N ILE A 87 16.93 5.11 12.66
CA ILE A 87 15.81 4.45 13.33
C ILE A 87 14.49 4.99 12.76
N SER A 88 14.34 6.30 12.57
CA SER A 88 13.16 6.90 11.95
C SER A 88 12.86 6.34 10.56
N VAL A 89 13.87 6.28 9.69
CA VAL A 89 13.73 5.68 8.36
C VAL A 89 13.30 4.21 8.46
N ALA A 90 13.92 3.43 9.34
CA ALA A 90 13.61 2.01 9.51
C ALA A 90 12.20 1.77 10.07
N VAL A 91 11.76 2.56 11.05
CA VAL A 91 10.42 2.46 11.65
C VAL A 91 9.34 2.84 10.65
N VAL A 92 9.54 3.91 9.87
CA VAL A 92 8.61 4.32 8.82
C VAL A 92 8.54 3.28 7.70
N ASP A 93 9.67 2.70 7.29
CA ASP A 93 9.69 1.64 6.28
C ASP A 93 8.98 0.36 6.78
N ALA A 94 9.23 -0.04 8.03
CA ALA A 94 8.56 -1.18 8.64
C ALA A 94 7.04 -0.97 8.75
N ALA A 95 6.59 0.21 9.19
CA ALA A 95 5.17 0.56 9.23
C ALA A 95 4.53 0.44 7.84
N ARG A 96 5.17 1.00 6.79
CA ARG A 96 4.68 0.90 5.40
C ARG A 96 4.61 -0.55 4.89
N ARG A 97 5.54 -1.41 5.28
CA ARG A 97 5.48 -2.85 4.93
C ARG A 97 4.29 -3.54 5.60
N ILE A 98 4.00 -3.22 6.86
CA ILE A 98 2.81 -3.74 7.56
C ILE A 98 1.54 -3.30 6.81
N GLU A 99 1.44 -2.01 6.45
CA GLU A 99 0.32 -1.49 5.67
C GLU A 99 0.16 -2.20 4.32
N ALA A 100 1.27 -2.41 3.61
CA ALA A 100 1.29 -3.07 2.31
C ALA A 100 0.80 -4.53 2.38
N GLU A 101 1.24 -5.29 3.39
CA GLU A 101 0.78 -6.68 3.59
C GLU A 101 -0.69 -6.72 4.01
N ASN A 102 -1.11 -5.87 4.95
CA ASN A 102 -2.51 -5.74 5.34
C ASN A 102 -3.40 -5.39 4.13
N PHE A 103 -2.95 -4.49 3.27
CA PHE A 103 -3.66 -4.11 2.05
C PHE A 103 -3.82 -5.29 1.08
N LYS A 104 -2.75 -6.06 0.84
CA LYS A 104 -2.82 -7.28 0.00
C LYS A 104 -3.78 -8.32 0.57
N MET A 105 -3.78 -8.50 1.90
CA MET A 105 -4.68 -9.41 2.60
C MET A 105 -6.15 -8.98 2.49
N ALA A 106 -6.43 -7.68 2.50
CA ALA A 106 -7.78 -7.14 2.33
C ALA A 106 -8.32 -7.31 0.90
N PHE A 107 -7.44 -7.38 -0.11
CA PHE A 107 -7.80 -7.51 -1.52
C PHE A 107 -7.17 -8.73 -2.19
N PRO A 108 -7.42 -9.96 -1.71
CA PRO A 108 -6.68 -11.17 -2.12
C PRO A 108 -6.94 -11.61 -3.57
N LYS A 109 -8.02 -11.09 -4.19
CA LYS A 109 -8.39 -11.37 -5.59
C LYS A 109 -8.09 -10.22 -6.55
N ALA A 110 -7.61 -9.09 -6.04
CA ALA A 110 -7.29 -7.93 -6.85
C ALA A 110 -5.86 -8.04 -7.39
N ARG A 111 -5.62 -7.43 -8.54
CA ARG A 111 -4.25 -7.11 -8.99
C ARG A 111 -3.76 -5.92 -8.17
N ILE A 112 -2.59 -6.03 -7.58
CA ILE A 112 -1.99 -4.95 -6.80
C ILE A 112 -0.96 -4.22 -7.67
N LEU A 113 -1.22 -2.94 -7.93
CA LEU A 113 -0.35 -2.07 -8.72
C LEU A 113 0.37 -1.08 -7.82
N LEU A 114 1.62 -0.76 -8.16
CA LEU A 114 2.34 0.35 -7.56
C LEU A 114 1.85 1.65 -8.21
N ALA A 115 1.42 2.61 -7.40
CA ALA A 115 1.04 3.92 -7.90
C ALA A 115 2.29 4.68 -8.41
N PRO A 116 2.22 5.40 -9.54
CA PRO A 116 3.33 6.14 -10.12
C PRO A 116 3.54 7.46 -9.37
N VAL A 117 4.03 7.37 -8.14
CA VAL A 117 4.26 8.53 -7.26
C VAL A 117 5.75 8.87 -7.22
N THR A 118 6.08 10.16 -7.14
CA THR A 118 7.46 10.66 -7.15
C THR A 118 8.20 10.37 -5.85
N ASP A 119 7.48 10.12 -4.76
CA ASP A 119 8.08 9.79 -3.48
C ASP A 119 8.50 8.32 -3.44
N LYS A 120 9.80 8.07 -3.18
CA LYS A 120 10.44 6.74 -3.22
C LYS A 120 9.99 5.79 -2.10
N GLY A 121 8.98 6.17 -1.33
CA GLY A 121 8.36 5.31 -0.34
C GLY A 121 7.56 4.20 -1.01
N SER A 122 8.18 3.02 -1.13
CA SER A 122 7.51 1.76 -1.45
C SER A 122 6.32 1.55 -0.52
N GLY A 123 5.11 1.84 -1.00
CA GLY A 123 3.90 1.74 -0.18
C GLY A 123 2.63 2.34 -0.79
N ALA A 124 2.74 3.15 -1.84
CA ALA A 124 1.57 3.61 -2.58
C ALA A 124 1.06 2.49 -3.50
N LEU A 125 0.02 1.79 -3.07
CA LEU A 125 -0.55 0.63 -3.76
C LEU A 125 -2.00 0.89 -4.13
N ILE A 126 -2.40 0.35 -5.28
CA ILE A 126 -3.77 0.38 -5.79
C ILE A 126 -4.21 -1.07 -6.01
N ALA A 127 -5.41 -1.40 -5.56
CA ALA A 127 -6.05 -2.68 -5.82
C ALA A 127 -7.01 -2.53 -7.00
N VAL A 128 -6.83 -3.37 -8.03
CA VAL A 128 -7.62 -3.37 -9.26
C VAL A 128 -8.37 -4.69 -9.41
N GLY A 129 -9.69 -4.60 -9.59
CA GLY A 129 -10.59 -5.72 -9.80
C GLY A 129 -10.35 -6.45 -11.13
N ALA A 130 -11.05 -7.56 -11.32
CA ALA A 130 -10.96 -8.34 -12.56
C ALA A 130 -11.52 -7.59 -13.78
N ASP A 131 -12.44 -6.66 -13.53
CA ASP A 131 -13.07 -5.73 -14.47
C ASP A 131 -12.25 -4.46 -14.74
N ASP A 132 -11.02 -4.40 -14.21
CA ASP A 132 -10.10 -3.26 -14.35
C ASP A 132 -10.55 -1.98 -13.62
N LEU A 133 -11.48 -2.11 -12.68
CA LEU A 133 -11.90 -1.03 -11.80
C LEU A 133 -11.03 -0.97 -10.54
N VAL A 134 -10.75 0.23 -10.07
CA VAL A 134 -10.08 0.47 -8.79
C VAL A 134 -11.04 0.11 -7.67
N VAL A 135 -10.63 -0.82 -6.81
CA VAL A 135 -11.41 -1.31 -5.66
C VAL A 135 -10.80 -0.92 -4.31
N GLY A 136 -9.59 -0.36 -4.31
CA GLY A 136 -8.93 0.10 -3.10
C GLY A 136 -7.62 0.82 -3.39
N ALA A 137 -7.16 1.61 -2.41
CA ALA A 137 -5.87 2.27 -2.44
C ALA A 137 -5.35 2.47 -1.01
N THR A 138 -4.04 2.27 -0.80
CA THR A 138 -3.40 2.58 0.49
C THR A 138 -3.46 4.08 0.77
N ARG A 139 -3.30 4.49 2.03
CA ARG A 139 -3.32 5.91 2.41
C ARG A 139 -2.34 6.76 1.59
N SER A 140 -1.13 6.26 1.39
CA SER A 140 -0.10 6.95 0.60
C SER A 140 -0.52 7.13 -0.87
N ALA A 141 -1.13 6.11 -1.49
CA ALA A 141 -1.69 6.23 -2.84
C ALA A 141 -2.86 7.22 -2.88
N ARG A 142 -3.74 7.19 -1.87
CA ARG A 142 -4.86 8.14 -1.75
C ARG A 142 -4.40 9.59 -1.69
N LEU A 143 -3.41 9.89 -0.83
CA LEU A 143 -2.85 11.23 -0.70
C LEU A 143 -2.16 11.70 -1.99
N ALA A 144 -1.38 10.82 -2.63
CA ALA A 144 -0.60 11.20 -3.81
C ALA A 144 -1.45 11.36 -5.08
N LEU A 145 -2.54 10.59 -5.23
CA LEU A 145 -3.41 10.61 -6.40
C LEU A 145 -4.74 11.34 -6.16
N GLY A 146 -4.96 11.91 -4.97
CA GLY A 146 -6.21 12.58 -4.62
C GLY A 146 -7.43 11.64 -4.54
N ILE A 147 -7.22 10.36 -4.25
CA ILE A 147 -8.31 9.37 -4.17
C ILE A 147 -9.01 9.52 -2.83
N THR A 148 -10.23 10.04 -2.86
CA THR A 148 -11.12 10.13 -1.70
C THR A 148 -11.97 8.86 -1.57
N GLN A 149 -12.66 8.68 -0.44
CA GLN A 149 -13.62 7.58 -0.32
C GLN A 149 -14.74 7.70 -1.37
N GLN A 150 -15.23 8.91 -1.63
CA GLN A 150 -16.24 9.17 -2.67
C GLN A 150 -15.76 8.79 -4.09
N CYS A 151 -14.45 8.86 -4.35
CA CYS A 151 -13.86 8.37 -5.59
C CYS A 151 -13.98 6.85 -5.71
N LEU A 152 -13.75 6.11 -4.62
CA LEU A 152 -13.82 4.65 -4.59
C LEU A 152 -15.26 4.11 -4.57
N ASP A 153 -16.22 4.91 -4.11
CA ASP A 153 -17.64 4.56 -4.15
C ASP A 153 -18.20 4.61 -5.59
N LYS A 154 -17.45 5.18 -6.54
CA LYS A 154 -17.80 5.24 -7.96
C LYS A 154 -16.88 4.29 -8.75
N PRO A 155 -17.41 3.57 -9.77
CA PRO A 155 -16.57 2.83 -10.70
C PRO A 155 -15.51 3.72 -11.34
N MET A 156 -14.24 3.45 -11.05
CA MET A 156 -13.10 4.19 -11.59
C MET A 156 -12.18 3.21 -12.34
N PRO A 157 -12.01 3.34 -13.66
CA PRO A 157 -11.05 2.55 -14.40
C PRO A 157 -9.62 2.83 -13.93
N ALA A 158 -8.82 1.77 -13.74
CA ALA A 158 -7.43 1.90 -13.32
C ALA A 158 -6.59 2.67 -14.35
N THR A 159 -6.88 2.49 -15.64
CA THR A 159 -6.22 3.20 -16.74
C THR A 159 -6.42 4.71 -16.65
N ASP A 160 -7.61 5.17 -16.31
CA ASP A 160 -7.93 6.59 -16.23
C ASP A 160 -7.21 7.24 -15.05
N LEU A 161 -7.21 6.54 -13.90
CA LEU A 161 -6.48 6.97 -12.70
C LEU A 161 -4.97 7.08 -12.94
N LEU A 162 -4.40 6.17 -13.73
CA LEU A 162 -2.97 6.13 -14.02
C LEU A 162 -2.56 7.01 -15.21
N GLY A 163 -3.51 7.69 -15.86
CA GLY A 163 -3.25 8.48 -17.06
C GLY A 163 -2.86 7.62 -18.28
N TRP A 164 -3.23 6.34 -18.28
CA TRP A 164 -3.08 5.40 -19.39
C TRP A 164 -4.37 5.23 -20.19
N GLY A 165 -5.43 5.97 -19.83
CA GLY A 165 -6.70 5.95 -20.54
C GLY A 165 -6.51 6.39 -21.99
N GLU A 166 -6.79 5.48 -22.92
CA GLU A 166 -6.87 5.80 -24.34
C GLU A 166 -8.26 6.37 -24.64
N THR A 167 -8.32 7.52 -25.29
CA THR A 167 -9.58 8.11 -25.77
C THR A 167 -9.67 7.94 -27.28
N GLY A 168 -10.71 7.26 -27.77
CA GLY A 168 -10.98 7.20 -29.21
C GLY A 168 -11.70 5.94 -29.68
N PRO A 169 -11.94 5.81 -30.99
CA PRO A 169 -12.63 4.67 -31.60
C PRO A 169 -11.86 3.34 -31.49
N GLU A 170 -10.57 3.36 -31.13
CA GLU A 170 -9.70 2.17 -31.07
C GLU A 170 -9.82 1.38 -29.75
N ILE A 171 -10.48 1.91 -28.71
CA ILE A 171 -10.61 1.27 -27.38
C ILE A 171 -11.14 -0.16 -27.48
N LEU A 172 -12.21 -0.37 -28.26
CA LEU A 172 -12.81 -1.68 -28.43
C LEU A 172 -11.88 -2.64 -29.17
N ALA A 173 -11.13 -2.12 -30.15
CA ALA A 173 -10.18 -2.91 -30.92
C ALA A 173 -9.00 -3.36 -30.05
N GLU A 174 -8.49 -2.48 -29.18
CA GLU A 174 -7.39 -2.79 -28.27
C GLU A 174 -7.81 -3.75 -27.14
N ALA A 175 -9.00 -3.54 -26.57
CA ALA A 175 -9.58 -4.49 -25.62
C ALA A 175 -9.74 -5.89 -26.25
N GLU A 176 -10.25 -5.95 -27.49
CA GLU A 176 -10.37 -7.20 -28.25
C GLU A 176 -9.00 -7.82 -28.55
N ARG A 177 -8.02 -7.01 -28.94
CA ARG A 177 -6.62 -7.43 -29.19
C ARG A 177 -6.03 -8.10 -27.94
N GLY A 178 -6.15 -7.45 -26.78
CA GLY A 178 -5.65 -7.98 -25.52
C GLY A 178 -6.34 -9.29 -25.11
N MET A 179 -7.64 -9.45 -25.37
CA MET A 179 -8.33 -10.72 -25.14
C MET A 179 -7.78 -11.85 -26.03
N LEU A 180 -7.57 -11.59 -27.32
CA LEU A 180 -7.04 -12.56 -28.26
C LEU A 180 -5.60 -12.97 -27.90
N GLN A 181 -4.75 -12.00 -27.56
CA GLN A 181 -3.38 -12.27 -27.12
C GLN A 181 -3.35 -13.14 -25.86
N ARG A 182 -4.16 -12.83 -24.84
CA ARG A 182 -4.24 -13.66 -23.62
C ARG A 182 -4.73 -15.08 -23.90
N ALA A 183 -5.71 -15.24 -24.78
CA ALA A 183 -6.21 -16.57 -25.16
C ALA A 183 -5.15 -17.39 -25.90
N LEU A 184 -4.42 -16.77 -26.84
CA LEU A 184 -3.32 -17.42 -27.55
C LEU A 184 -2.16 -17.78 -26.62
N ALA A 185 -1.78 -16.90 -25.69
CA ALA A 185 -0.73 -17.16 -24.72
C ALA A 185 -1.08 -18.38 -23.83
N ARG A 186 -2.32 -18.45 -23.32
CA ARG A 186 -2.80 -19.60 -22.53
C ARG A 186 -2.84 -20.91 -23.32
N ALA A 187 -3.08 -20.81 -24.63
CA ALA A 187 -3.13 -21.96 -25.52
C ALA A 187 -1.76 -22.34 -26.12
N GLY A 188 -0.66 -21.68 -25.73
CA GLY A 188 0.66 -21.91 -26.31
C GLY A 188 0.69 -21.67 -27.83
N GLY A 189 -0.04 -20.67 -28.32
CA GLY A 189 -0.16 -20.35 -29.75
C GLY A 189 -1.12 -21.26 -30.53
N ASN A 190 -1.75 -22.26 -29.90
CA ASN A 190 -2.74 -23.11 -30.55
C ASN A 190 -4.07 -22.38 -30.79
N VAL A 191 -4.27 -21.93 -32.02
CA VAL A 191 -5.47 -21.22 -32.50
C VAL A 191 -6.76 -21.98 -32.22
N SER A 192 -6.79 -23.30 -32.40
CA SER A 192 -8.02 -24.09 -32.18
C SER A 192 -8.38 -24.15 -30.70
N ALA A 193 -7.39 -24.37 -29.83
CA ALA A 193 -7.59 -24.37 -28.38
C ALA A 193 -7.98 -22.98 -27.85
N ALA A 194 -7.36 -21.91 -28.38
CA ALA A 194 -7.73 -20.53 -28.04
C ALA A 194 -9.17 -20.19 -28.47
N ALA A 195 -9.59 -20.62 -29.67
CA ALA A 195 -10.95 -20.40 -30.16
C ALA A 195 -11.99 -21.12 -29.28
N GLN A 196 -11.70 -22.37 -28.90
CA GLN A 196 -12.53 -23.14 -27.99
C GLN A 196 -12.64 -22.48 -26.60
N ALA A 197 -11.52 -21.99 -26.05
CA ALA A 197 -11.50 -21.30 -24.75
C ALA A 197 -12.29 -19.97 -24.77
N LEU A 198 -12.35 -19.29 -25.92
CA LEU A 198 -13.13 -18.07 -26.13
C LEU A 198 -14.59 -18.33 -26.54
N GLY A 199 -14.98 -19.59 -26.77
CA GLY A 199 -16.34 -19.94 -27.20
C GLY A 199 -16.70 -19.48 -28.61
N ILE A 200 -15.72 -19.29 -29.50
CA ILE A 200 -15.93 -18.84 -30.89
C ILE A 200 -15.40 -19.86 -31.89
N SER A 201 -15.87 -19.77 -33.15
CA SER A 201 -15.34 -20.64 -34.21
C SER A 201 -13.90 -20.29 -34.56
N ARG A 202 -13.11 -21.29 -34.99
CA ARG A 202 -11.74 -21.10 -35.48
C ARG A 202 -11.66 -20.06 -36.61
N ALA A 203 -12.63 -20.06 -37.53
CA ALA A 203 -12.71 -19.08 -38.61
C ALA A 203 -12.92 -17.66 -38.08
N THR A 204 -13.74 -17.49 -37.05
CA THR A 204 -13.96 -16.18 -36.41
C THR A 204 -12.70 -15.68 -35.72
N LEU A 205 -11.97 -16.56 -35.03
CA LEU A 205 -10.69 -16.21 -34.39
C LEU A 205 -9.67 -15.73 -35.43
N HIS A 206 -9.46 -16.49 -36.52
CA HIS A 206 -8.54 -16.11 -37.60
C HIS A 206 -8.88 -14.75 -38.21
N ARG A 207 -10.16 -14.49 -38.48
CA ARG A 207 -10.61 -13.20 -39.02
C ARG A 207 -10.28 -12.04 -38.07
N LYS A 208 -10.46 -12.24 -36.76
CA LYS A 208 -10.15 -11.22 -35.74
C LYS A 208 -8.64 -11.00 -35.60
N LEU A 209 -7.83 -12.07 -35.61
CA LEU A 209 -6.37 -11.98 -35.54
C LEU A 209 -5.79 -11.18 -36.72
N ASN A 210 -6.26 -11.43 -37.94
CA ASN A 210 -5.80 -10.70 -39.13
C ASN A 210 -6.25 -9.24 -39.12
N ARG A 211 -7.50 -8.97 -38.70
CA ARG A 211 -8.04 -7.60 -38.64
C ARG A 211 -7.32 -6.74 -37.61
N LEU A 212 -6.92 -7.34 -36.49
CA LEU A 212 -6.28 -6.64 -35.37
C LEU A 212 -4.76 -6.83 -35.36
N ASP A 213 -4.14 -7.36 -36.41
CA ASP A 213 -2.68 -7.55 -36.49
C ASP A 213 -2.04 -8.24 -35.26
N VAL A 214 -2.71 -9.26 -34.74
CA VAL A 214 -2.24 -10.01 -33.55
C VAL A 214 -1.37 -11.18 -34.00
N HIS A 215 -0.06 -11.02 -33.77
CA HIS A 215 0.95 -12.03 -34.12
C HIS A 215 1.14 -13.07 -33.01
N ARG A 216 1.58 -14.27 -33.39
CA ARG A 216 1.85 -15.35 -32.44
C ARG A 216 3.09 -15.02 -31.62
N PRO A 217 3.06 -15.20 -30.29
CA PRO A 217 4.31 -15.27 -29.52
C PRO A 217 5.10 -16.50 -30.02
N HIS A 218 6.39 -16.30 -30.28
CA HIS A 218 7.34 -17.34 -30.68
C HIS A 218 7.50 -18.41 -29.60
#